data_AF-A0AAX2KBN3-F1
#
_entry.id   AF-A0AAX2KBN3-F1
#
_cell.length_a   1.000
_cell.length_b   1.000
_cell.length_c   1.000
_cell.angle_alpha   90.00
_cell.angle_beta   90.00
_cell.angle_gamma   90.00
#
_symmetry.space_group_name_H-M   'P 1'
#
loop_
_entity.id
_entity.type
_entity.pdbx_description
1 polymer ?
#
loop_
_entity_poly.entity_id
_entity_poly.type
_entity_poly.pdbx_seq_one_letter_code
_entity_poly.pdbx_strand_id
1 'polypeptide(L)'
;MGAGIAEVAASHGHQVLLYDISAEALTRAIDGIHARLNSRVTRGKLTAETCERTLKRLIPVTDIHALAAADLVIEAASERLEVKKALFAQLAEVCPPQTLLTTNTSSISITAIAAEVKKS
;
A
#
# COMPACT_ATOMS: atom_id res chain seq x y z
N MET A 1 -2.56 9.03 2.62
CA MET A 1 -2.32 8.75 1.19
C MET A 1 -2.46 7.26 0.86
N GLY A 2 -1.84 6.35 1.63
CA GLY A 2 -1.86 4.89 1.37
C GLY A 2 -3.25 4.30 1.05
N ALA A 3 -4.28 4.60 1.83
CA ALA A 3 -5.64 4.11 1.58
C ALA A 3 -6.22 4.52 0.20
N GLY A 4 -5.88 5.72 -0.28
CA GLY A 4 -6.33 6.17 -1.61
C GLY A 4 -5.59 5.47 -2.75
N ILE A 5 -4.28 5.25 -2.58
CA ILE A 5 -3.46 4.48 -3.53
C ILE A 5 -3.97 3.04 -3.60
N ALA A 6 -4.23 2.42 -2.45
CA ALA A 6 -4.80 1.08 -2.35
C ALA A 6 -6.16 0.97 -3.03
N GLU A 7 -7.07 1.94 -2.80
CA GLU A 7 -8.37 2.01 -3.46
C GLU A 7 -8.23 2.04 -4.99
N VAL A 8 -7.32 2.88 -5.53
CA VAL A 8 -7.09 2.99 -6.97
C VAL A 8 -6.53 1.68 -7.54
N ALA A 9 -5.52 1.07 -6.93
CA ALA A 9 -4.95 -0.18 -7.45
C ALA A 9 -6.00 -1.31 -7.42
N ALA A 10 -6.75 -1.45 -6.32
CA ALA A 10 -7.79 -2.46 -6.18
C ALA A 10 -8.96 -2.26 -7.18
N SER A 11 -9.34 -1.01 -7.46
CA SER A 11 -10.42 -0.71 -8.42
C SER A 11 -10.05 -1.07 -9.85
N HIS A 12 -8.75 -1.13 -10.17
CA HIS A 12 -8.23 -1.48 -11.49
C HIS A 12 -7.82 -2.96 -11.62
N GLY A 13 -8.20 -3.81 -10.67
CA GLY A 13 -8.04 -5.26 -10.82
C GLY A 13 -6.93 -5.89 -10.02
N HIS A 14 -6.07 -5.10 -9.38
CA HIS A 14 -4.90 -5.60 -8.66
C HIS A 14 -5.27 -6.08 -7.26
N GLN A 15 -4.70 -7.21 -6.83
CA GLN A 15 -4.69 -7.59 -5.42
C GLN A 15 -3.74 -6.66 -4.67
N VAL A 16 -4.18 -6.14 -3.52
CA VAL A 16 -3.42 -5.13 -2.77
C VAL A 16 -3.22 -5.64 -1.34
N LEU A 17 -1.96 -5.88 -0.99
CA LEU A 17 -1.56 -6.10 0.40
C LEU A 17 -1.42 -4.74 1.08
N LEU A 18 -2.38 -4.38 1.93
CA LEU A 18 -2.34 -3.13 2.69
C LEU A 18 -1.61 -3.38 4.00
N TYR A 19 -0.35 -2.94 4.09
CA TYR A 19 0.51 -3.15 5.25
C TYR A 19 0.51 -1.96 6.20
N ASP A 20 0.37 -2.24 7.49
CA ASP A 20 0.64 -1.33 8.60
C ASP A 20 0.96 -2.16 9.85
N ILE A 21 1.81 -1.65 10.74
CA ILE A 21 2.09 -2.29 12.04
C ILE A 21 0.87 -2.27 12.98
N SER A 22 -0.06 -1.35 12.74
CA SER A 22 -1.30 -1.20 13.53
C SER A 22 -2.50 -1.82 12.81
N ALA A 23 -2.99 -2.95 13.33
CA ALA A 23 -4.23 -3.58 12.86
C ALA A 23 -5.45 -2.63 12.92
N GLU A 24 -5.47 -1.73 13.91
CA GLU A 24 -6.51 -0.72 14.03
C GLU A 24 -6.43 0.32 12.90
N ALA A 25 -5.22 0.73 12.51
CA ALA A 25 -5.03 1.64 11.38
C ALA A 25 -5.50 1.00 10.07
N LEU A 26 -5.22 -0.28 9.87
CA LEU A 26 -5.72 -1.05 8.72
C LEU A 26 -7.25 -1.10 8.69
N THR A 27 -7.87 -1.42 9.83
CA THR A 27 -9.33 -1.47 9.95
C THR A 27 -9.95 -0.12 9.57
N ARG A 28 -9.46 0.98 10.16
CA ARG A 28 -9.92 2.34 9.83
C ARG A 28 -9.72 2.69 8.35
N ALA A 29 -8.60 2.27 7.76
CA ALA A 29 -8.32 2.53 6.34
C ALA A 29 -9.30 1.79 5.42
N ILE A 30 -9.56 0.51 5.70
CA ILE A 30 -10.50 -0.33 4.95
C ILE A 30 -11.93 0.19 5.10
N ASP A 31 -12.37 0.51 6.32
CA ASP A 31 -13.69 1.09 6.59
C ASP A 31 -13.89 2.40 5.84
N GLY A 32 -12.85 3.25 5.81
CA GLY A 32 -12.86 4.49 5.05
C GLY A 32 -13.02 4.27 3.54
N ILE A 33 -12.32 3.27 2.97
CA ILE A 33 -12.47 2.89 1.56
C ILE A 33 -13.88 2.35 1.30
N HIS A 34 -14.37 1.47 2.17
CA HIS A 34 -15.71 0.89 2.11
C HIS A 34 -16.80 1.96 2.08
N ALA A 35 -16.74 2.94 3.00
CA ALA A 35 -17.70 4.04 3.05
C ALA A 35 -17.69 4.89 1.77
N ARG A 36 -16.50 5.21 1.23
CA ARG A 36 -16.37 6.00 -0.01
C ARG A 36 -16.92 5.27 -1.24
N LEU A 37 -16.59 3.98 -1.40
CA LEU A 37 -17.06 3.19 -2.54
C LEU A 37 -18.59 3.01 -2.47
N ASN A 38 -19.15 2.69 -1.31
CA ASN A 38 -20.60 2.59 -1.15
C ASN A 38 -21.31 3.93 -1.42
N SER A 39 -20.75 5.06 -0.99
CA SER A 39 -21.27 6.38 -1.35
C SER A 39 -21.27 6.64 -2.86
N ARG A 40 -20.33 6.05 -3.63
CA ARG A 40 -20.35 6.13 -5.10
C ARG A 40 -21.44 5.23 -5.69
N VAL A 41 -21.68 4.06 -5.09
CA VAL A 41 -22.79 3.16 -5.48
C VAL A 41 -24.15 3.84 -5.27
N THR A 42 -24.39 4.42 -4.09
CA THR A 42 -25.66 5.11 -3.79
C THR A 42 -25.92 6.30 -4.71
N ARG A 43 -24.87 6.95 -5.20
CA ARG A 43 -24.93 8.06 -6.19
C ARG A 43 -24.98 7.58 -7.64
N GLY A 44 -25.04 6.28 -7.90
CA GLY A 44 -25.08 5.70 -9.25
C GLY A 44 -23.79 5.90 -10.06
N LYS A 45 -22.65 6.15 -9.38
CA LYS A 45 -21.33 6.37 -10.01
C LYS A 45 -20.46 5.11 -10.04
N LEU A 46 -20.90 4.03 -9.39
CA LEU A 46 -20.23 2.74 -9.33
C LEU A 46 -21.29 1.64 -9.20
N THR A 47 -21.05 0.46 -9.78
CA THR A 47 -21.94 -0.69 -9.56
C THR A 47 -21.64 -1.38 -8.23
N ALA A 48 -22.65 -2.03 -7.63
CA ALA A 48 -22.45 -2.80 -6.40
C ALA A 48 -21.44 -3.95 -6.60
N GLU A 49 -21.46 -4.61 -7.75
CA GLU A 49 -20.50 -5.66 -8.10
C GLU A 49 -19.05 -5.14 -8.12
N THR A 50 -18.80 -4.02 -8.80
CA THR A 50 -17.44 -3.44 -8.85
C THR A 50 -16.99 -2.96 -7.47
N CYS A 51 -17.90 -2.43 -6.65
CA CYS A 51 -17.62 -2.08 -5.25
C CYS A 51 -17.12 -3.32 -4.47
N GLU A 52 -17.90 -4.39 -4.48
CA GLU A 52 -17.58 -5.62 -3.74
C GLU A 52 -16.28 -6.27 -4.25
N ARG A 53 -16.06 -6.32 -5.56
CA ARG A 53 -14.82 -6.83 -6.16
C ARG A 53 -13.60 -6.01 -5.77
N THR A 54 -13.74 -4.69 -5.68
CA THR A 54 -12.66 -3.80 -5.24
C THR A 54 -12.30 -4.08 -3.78
N LEU A 55 -13.30 -4.21 -2.93
CA LEU A 55 -13.10 -4.48 -1.49
C LEU A 55 -12.44 -5.85 -1.25
N LYS A 56 -12.87 -6.89 -1.98
CA LYS A 56 -12.29 -8.24 -1.89
C LYS A 56 -10.81 -8.32 -2.26
N ARG A 57 -10.28 -7.34 -3.00
CA ARG A 57 -8.86 -7.27 -3.38
C ARG A 57 -7.98 -6.61 -2.33
N LEU A 58 -8.57 -5.91 -1.35
CA LEU A 58 -7.84 -5.25 -0.27
C LEU A 58 -7.59 -6.27 0.85
N ILE A 59 -6.35 -6.66 1.04
CA ILE A 59 -5.94 -7.65 2.03
C ILE A 59 -5.10 -6.94 3.10
N PRO A 60 -5.64 -6.70 4.30
CA PRO A 60 -4.87 -6.12 5.39
C PRO A 60 -3.81 -7.12 5.86
N VAL A 61 -2.58 -6.66 6.02
CA VAL A 61 -1.46 -7.47 6.55
C VAL A 61 -0.68 -6.68 7.59
N THR A 62 -0.31 -7.33 8.69
CA THR A 62 0.54 -6.72 9.74
C THR A 62 1.95 -7.30 9.75
N ASP A 63 2.15 -8.42 9.06
CA ASP A 63 3.45 -9.03 8.85
C ASP A 63 4.05 -8.51 7.54
N ILE A 64 5.23 -7.90 7.63
CA ILE A 64 5.94 -7.38 6.46
C ILE A 64 6.37 -8.50 5.51
N HIS A 65 6.59 -9.73 6.01
CA HIS A 65 7.00 -10.85 5.17
C HIS A 65 5.91 -11.25 4.15
N ALA A 66 4.65 -10.90 4.40
CA ALA A 66 3.58 -11.07 3.42
C ALA A 66 3.83 -10.28 2.12
N LEU A 67 4.62 -9.19 2.18
CA LEU A 67 4.93 -8.36 1.02
C LEU A 67 5.91 -9.02 0.03
N ALA A 68 6.51 -10.17 0.38
CA ALA A 68 7.38 -10.92 -0.52
C ALA A 68 6.68 -11.38 -1.82
N ALA A 69 5.35 -11.46 -1.81
CA ALA A 69 4.54 -11.81 -2.98
C ALA A 69 4.24 -10.63 -3.91
N ALA A 70 4.69 -9.40 -3.60
CA ALA A 70 4.38 -8.21 -4.36
C ALA A 70 5.38 -7.95 -5.50
N ASP A 71 4.85 -7.63 -6.69
CA ASP A 71 5.66 -7.14 -7.82
C ASP A 71 6.03 -5.65 -7.67
N LEU A 72 5.20 -4.89 -6.94
CA LEU A 72 5.34 -3.45 -6.70
C LEU A 72 4.95 -3.12 -5.27
N VAL A 73 5.83 -2.39 -4.56
CA VAL A 73 5.56 -1.82 -3.24
C VAL A 73 5.55 -0.30 -3.35
N ILE A 74 4.51 0.33 -2.80
CA ILE A 74 4.36 1.79 -2.73
C ILE A 74 4.33 2.21 -1.26
N GLU A 75 5.43 2.77 -0.78
CA GLU A 75 5.55 3.29 0.58
C GLU A 75 4.84 4.65 0.71
N ALA A 76 3.94 4.76 1.69
CA ALA A 76 3.18 5.98 1.95
C ALA A 76 2.88 6.17 3.46
N ALA A 77 3.89 5.90 4.30
CA ALA A 77 3.83 5.92 5.75
C ALA A 77 4.48 7.21 6.32
N SER A 78 5.63 7.11 7.00
CA SER A 78 6.26 8.23 7.70
C SER A 78 7.10 9.10 6.78
N GLU A 79 7.00 10.42 6.92
CA GLU A 79 7.84 11.39 6.22
C GLU A 79 9.13 11.73 6.98
N ARG A 80 9.75 10.71 7.56
CA ARG A 80 11.05 10.80 8.26
C ARG A 80 12.06 9.94 7.52
N LEU A 81 13.18 10.54 7.10
CA LEU A 81 14.21 9.87 6.28
C LEU A 81 14.68 8.54 6.91
N GLU A 82 15.07 8.56 8.19
CA GLU A 82 15.58 7.36 8.86
C GLU A 82 14.55 6.22 8.92
N VAL A 83 13.26 6.56 9.11
CA VAL A 83 12.18 5.56 9.11
C VAL A 83 12.02 4.95 7.72
N LYS A 84 12.06 5.76 6.66
CA LYS A 84 11.99 5.25 5.29
C LYS A 84 13.21 4.41 4.94
N LYS A 85 14.43 4.84 5.29
CA LYS A 85 15.65 4.05 5.04
C LYS A 85 15.57 2.67 5.69
N ALA A 86 15.19 2.60 6.97
CA ALA A 86 15.02 1.33 7.67
C ALA A 86 13.96 0.44 7.02
N LEU A 87 12.81 1.02 6.65
CA LEU A 87 11.73 0.28 5.98
C LEU A 87 12.17 -0.25 4.61
N PHE A 88 12.83 0.56 3.79
CA PHE A 88 13.31 0.14 2.47
C PHE A 88 14.41 -0.91 2.55
N ALA A 89 15.31 -0.84 3.54
CA ALA A 89 16.28 -1.90 3.79
C ALA A 89 15.58 -3.23 4.13
N GLN A 90 14.57 -3.19 5.00
CA GLN A 90 13.79 -4.38 5.33
C GLN A 90 13.01 -4.94 4.13
N LEU A 91 12.42 -4.06 3.31
CA LEU A 91 11.72 -4.46 2.09
C LEU A 91 12.66 -5.12 1.07
N ALA A 92 13.92 -4.68 0.97
CA ALA A 92 14.89 -5.28 0.07
C ALA A 92 15.38 -6.67 0.50
N GLU A 93 15.31 -6.99 1.80
CA GLU A 93 15.55 -8.35 2.31
C GLU A 93 14.35 -9.27 2.10
N VAL A 94 13.13 -8.73 2.22
CA VAL A 94 11.88 -9.48 2.14
C VAL A 94 11.43 -9.73 0.70
N CYS A 95 11.53 -8.72 -0.16
CA CYS A 95 11.00 -8.77 -1.51
C CYS A 95 12.05 -9.32 -2.50
N PRO A 96 11.63 -10.05 -3.54
CA PRO A 96 12.52 -10.45 -4.62
C PRO A 96 13.26 -9.25 -5.26
N PRO A 97 14.46 -9.45 -5.82
CA PRO A 97 15.25 -8.36 -6.41
C PRO A 97 14.58 -7.62 -7.57
N GLN A 98 13.63 -8.28 -8.25
CA GLN A 98 12.83 -7.70 -9.33
C GLN A 98 11.66 -6.83 -8.84
N THR A 99 11.31 -6.87 -7.55
CA THR A 99 10.21 -6.08 -7.00
C THR A 99 10.54 -4.59 -7.08
N LEU A 100 9.61 -3.81 -7.62
CA LEU A 100 9.75 -2.36 -7.68
C LEU A 100 9.43 -1.76 -6.31
N LEU A 101 10.42 -1.15 -5.66
CA LEU A 101 10.22 -0.42 -4.40
C LEU A 101 10.10 1.09 -4.70
N THR A 102 8.96 1.68 -4.36
CA THR A 102 8.65 3.08 -4.64
C THR A 102 8.12 3.79 -3.40
N THR A 103 8.19 5.12 -3.37
CA THR A 103 7.70 5.94 -2.24
C THR A 103 6.87 7.11 -2.76
N ASN A 104 5.81 7.45 -2.02
CA ASN A 104 4.97 8.62 -2.24
C ASN A 104 5.52 9.87 -1.51
N THR A 105 6.80 9.90 -1.14
CA THR A 105 7.42 11.09 -0.53
C THR A 105 7.38 12.30 -1.46
N SER A 106 7.20 13.50 -0.90
CA SER A 106 7.26 14.76 -1.65
C SER A 106 8.45 15.63 -1.26
N SER A 107 9.14 15.30 -0.16
CA SER A 107 10.17 16.16 0.45
C SER A 107 11.49 15.45 0.73
N ILE A 108 11.54 14.11 0.64
CA ILE A 108 12.75 13.34 0.91
C ILE A 108 13.40 12.93 -0.41
N SER A 109 14.72 13.11 -0.50
CA SER A 109 15.50 12.68 -1.66
C SER A 109 15.42 11.17 -1.85
N ILE A 110 15.03 10.74 -3.06
CA ILE A 110 15.01 9.33 -3.45
C ILE A 110 16.41 8.70 -3.35
N THR A 111 17.45 9.44 -3.75
CA THR A 111 18.84 9.00 -3.61
C THR A 111 19.21 8.76 -2.15
N ALA A 112 18.75 9.62 -1.23
CA ALA A 112 19.02 9.45 0.20
C ALA A 112 18.30 8.24 0.80
N ILE A 113 17.08 7.94 0.34
CA ILE A 113 16.34 6.73 0.75
C ILE A 113 17.04 5.47 0.23
N ALA A 114 17.44 5.47 -1.04
CA ALA A 114 18.03 4.31 -1.70
C ALA A 114 19.49 4.04 -1.31
N ALA A 115 20.18 4.99 -0.67
CA ALA A 115 21.63 4.93 -0.41
C ALA A 115 22.10 3.70 0.38
N GLU A 116 21.25 3.19 1.28
CA GLU A 116 21.57 2.05 2.16
C GLU A 116 20.80 0.77 1.79
N VAL A 117 20.03 0.82 0.70
CA VAL A 117 19.25 -0.32 0.22
C VAL A 117 20.14 -1.20 -0.64
N LYS A 118 20.51 -2.38 -0.13
CA LYS A 118 21.23 -3.37 -0.93
C LYS A 118 20.23 -4.08 -1.84
N LYS A 119 20.52 -4.15 -3.14
CA LYS A 119 19.83 -5.08 -4.04
C LYS A 119 20.53 -6.43 -3.93
N SER A 120 19.84 -7.39 -3.33
CA SER A 120 20.24 -8.80 -3.23
C SER A 120 20.27 -9.47 -4.60
#